data_AF-A0A519IJ65-F1
#
_entry.id   AF-A0A519IJ65-F1
#
_cell.length_a   1.000
_cell.length_b   1.000
_cell.length_c   1.000
_cell.angle_alpha   90.00
_cell.angle_beta   90.00
_cell.angle_gamma   90.00
#
_symmetry.space_group_name_H-M   'P 1'
#
loop_
_entity.id
_entity.type
_entity.pdbx_description
1 polymer ?
#
loop_
_entity_poly.entity_id
_entity_poly.type
_entity_poly.pdbx_seq_one_letter_code
_entity_poly.pdbx_strand_id
1 'polypeptide(L)'
;MQFGRMPHSAGNIRINRFPLHSGHRPLLSDSDWFSLPAGPYRLHPLLPCCPPKDPPMRATVCELPHLPALLDPAWAALCAHTRAERSELVLLPEFAFIEPVWETLPMDPARWDAAVALSDAWQQRLHELGADCVAGARPVTVGGRRFNEGFAWSLQGGYVPLRRKFHLPDEPGGWEAHWFERGDAAFPRFDAGPLAFGLNICSELWALETYGDYAAQGGVQAILSPRATAAATTAKWLAVGTVAAVRTGAFSLSSNRVDAAAGTYGGAGWVISPDGVLLARTTPEQPFCTVDVDLQAVTDAQATYPRYVFSATQVQPPTQA
;
A
#
# COMPACT_ATOMS: atom_id res chain seq x y z
N MET A 1 11.82 -43.21 -45.57
CA MET A 1 10.70 -42.72 -44.74
C MET A 1 10.92 -41.24 -44.51
N GLN A 2 9.96 -40.43 -44.92
CA GLN A 2 10.07 -39.00 -45.20
C GLN A 2 9.53 -38.22 -43.99
N PHE A 3 10.28 -37.23 -43.49
CA PHE A 3 9.89 -36.39 -42.36
C PHE A 3 8.74 -35.43 -42.76
N GLY A 4 7.57 -35.60 -42.15
CA GLY A 4 6.40 -34.74 -42.31
C GLY A 4 6.33 -33.67 -41.22
N ARG A 5 6.25 -32.40 -41.63
CA ARG A 5 5.99 -31.23 -40.79
C ARG A 5 4.53 -31.19 -40.30
N MET A 6 4.32 -30.75 -39.06
CA MET A 6 3.01 -30.42 -38.50
C MET A 6 2.43 -29.12 -39.09
N PRO A 7 1.10 -28.98 -39.19
CA PRO A 7 0.45 -27.69 -39.47
C PRO A 7 -0.01 -26.99 -38.18
N HIS A 8 0.28 -25.70 -38.07
CA HIS A 8 -0.35 -24.79 -37.11
C HIS A 8 -1.73 -24.35 -37.63
N SER A 9 -2.80 -24.57 -36.85
CA SER A 9 -4.11 -23.96 -37.11
C SER A 9 -4.27 -22.67 -36.29
N ALA A 10 -4.28 -21.52 -36.96
CA ALA A 10 -4.73 -20.26 -36.38
C ALA A 10 -6.27 -20.23 -36.39
N GLY A 11 -6.88 -20.13 -35.20
CA GLY A 11 -8.32 -19.93 -35.06
C GLY A 11 -8.69 -18.48 -35.39
N ASN A 12 -9.43 -18.29 -36.48
CA ASN A 12 -10.03 -17.00 -36.83
C ASN A 12 -11.23 -16.70 -35.91
N ILE A 13 -11.12 -15.65 -35.10
CA ILE A 13 -12.27 -15.04 -34.42
C ILE A 13 -13.12 -14.32 -35.48
N ARG A 14 -14.36 -14.78 -35.69
CA ARG A 14 -15.34 -14.15 -36.58
C ARG A 14 -16.00 -12.97 -35.86
N ILE A 15 -15.80 -11.76 -36.38
CA ILE A 15 -16.57 -10.56 -36.00
C ILE A 15 -17.81 -10.52 -36.90
N ASN A 16 -19.00 -10.63 -36.33
CA ASN A 16 -20.26 -10.47 -37.08
C ASN A 16 -20.42 -9.01 -37.53
N ARG A 17 -20.47 -8.78 -38.85
CA ARG A 17 -20.84 -7.49 -39.45
C ARG A 17 -22.36 -7.38 -39.53
N PHE A 18 -22.93 -6.38 -38.88
CA PHE A 18 -24.30 -5.90 -39.14
C PHE A 18 -24.31 -4.94 -40.35
N PRO A 19 -25.42 -4.85 -41.11
CA PRO A 19 -25.47 -4.08 -42.35
C PRO A 19 -25.57 -2.56 -42.10
N LEU A 20 -24.82 -1.81 -42.90
CA LEU A 20 -24.78 -0.34 -42.92
C LEU A 20 -26.08 0.23 -43.48
N HIS A 21 -26.80 1.03 -42.68
CA HIS A 21 -27.74 2.01 -43.21
C HIS A 21 -27.03 3.36 -43.38
N SER A 22 -27.10 3.86 -44.61
CA SER A 22 -26.59 5.14 -45.06
C SER A 22 -27.37 6.30 -44.42
N GLY A 23 -26.71 7.02 -43.52
CA GLY A 23 -27.15 8.33 -43.04
C GLY A 23 -25.93 9.24 -42.91
N HIS A 24 -25.78 10.17 -43.85
CA HIS A 24 -24.74 11.19 -43.85
C HIS A 24 -24.85 12.07 -42.58
N ARG A 25 -23.81 12.04 -41.73
CA ARG A 25 -23.40 13.17 -40.91
C ARG A 25 -21.87 13.33 -41.06
N PRO A 26 -21.33 14.54 -41.23
CA PRO A 26 -19.89 14.70 -41.34
C PRO A 26 -19.22 14.42 -40.00
N LEU A 27 -18.10 13.69 -40.05
CA LEU A 27 -17.15 13.52 -38.95
C LEU A 27 -16.40 14.86 -38.77
N LEU A 28 -16.41 15.40 -37.55
CA LEU A 28 -15.62 16.58 -37.17
C LEU A 28 -14.12 16.20 -37.16
N SER A 29 -13.27 17.10 -37.66
CA SER A 29 -11.81 16.95 -37.65
C SER A 29 -11.21 17.33 -36.30
N ASP A 30 -10.02 16.77 -36.00
CA ASP A 30 -9.24 16.93 -34.76
C ASP A 30 -8.78 18.36 -34.41
N SER A 31 -9.30 19.39 -35.08
CA SER A 31 -9.00 20.81 -34.83
C SER A 31 -10.02 21.53 -33.94
N ASP A 32 -11.11 20.88 -33.54
CA ASP A 32 -12.25 21.54 -32.89
C ASP A 32 -12.28 21.41 -31.35
N TRP A 33 -11.25 20.83 -30.73
CA TRP A 33 -11.15 20.65 -29.27
C TRP A 33 -10.64 21.90 -28.51
N PHE A 34 -10.14 22.90 -29.21
CA PHE A 34 -9.61 24.14 -28.60
C PHE A 34 -10.42 25.36 -29.03
N SER A 35 -11.66 25.47 -28.59
CA SER A 35 -12.39 26.75 -28.50
C SER A 35 -13.66 26.59 -27.65
N LEU A 36 -13.51 26.64 -26.33
CA LEU A 36 -14.62 26.95 -25.44
C LEU A 36 -14.48 28.41 -24.97
N PRO A 37 -15.55 29.23 -24.99
CA PRO A 37 -15.49 30.60 -24.52
C PRO A 37 -15.24 30.62 -23.01
N ALA A 38 -14.30 31.47 -22.57
CA ALA A 38 -14.03 31.75 -21.17
C ALA A 38 -15.26 32.38 -20.50
N GLY A 39 -16.13 31.55 -19.92
CA GLY A 39 -17.16 31.99 -18.99
C GLY A 39 -16.53 32.43 -17.67
N PRO A 40 -17.13 33.38 -16.94
CA PRO A 40 -16.53 33.90 -15.71
C PRO A 40 -16.68 32.85 -14.62
N TYR A 41 -15.67 32.01 -14.44
CA TYR A 41 -15.49 31.29 -13.19
C TYR A 41 -15.24 32.34 -12.12
N ARG A 42 -16.28 32.67 -11.33
CA ARG A 42 -16.10 33.39 -10.08
C ARG A 42 -15.20 32.52 -9.21
N LEU A 43 -13.98 32.98 -9.00
CA LEU A 43 -13.11 32.51 -7.92
C LEU A 43 -13.93 32.62 -6.63
N HIS A 44 -14.30 31.48 -6.04
CA HIS A 44 -14.72 31.48 -4.64
C HIS A 44 -13.56 32.06 -3.83
N PRO A 45 -13.80 33.05 -2.95
CA PRO A 45 -12.74 33.57 -2.11
C PRO A 45 -12.20 32.41 -1.28
N LEU A 46 -10.88 32.20 -1.35
CA LEU A 46 -10.15 31.30 -0.46
C LEU A 46 -10.53 31.69 0.96
N LEU A 47 -11.31 30.83 1.62
CA LEU A 47 -11.56 30.95 3.05
C LEU A 47 -10.18 30.96 3.74
N PRO A 48 -9.95 31.86 4.71
CA PRO A 48 -8.68 31.86 5.43
C PRO A 48 -8.50 30.49 6.08
N CYS A 49 -7.52 29.73 5.62
CA CYS A 49 -7.11 28.47 6.22
C CYS A 49 -6.79 28.76 7.69
N CYS A 50 -7.64 28.32 8.61
CA CYS A 50 -7.20 28.17 9.98
C CYS A 50 -5.98 27.25 9.96
N PRO A 51 -4.90 27.57 10.69
CA PRO A 51 -3.82 26.61 10.87
C PRO A 51 -4.43 25.31 11.41
N PRO A 52 -3.96 24.14 10.95
CA PRO A 52 -4.46 22.86 11.42
C PRO A 52 -4.39 22.83 12.95
N LYS A 53 -5.47 22.35 13.59
CA LYS A 53 -5.61 22.36 15.06
C LYS A 53 -4.58 21.48 15.76
N ASP A 54 -3.98 20.53 15.04
CA ASP A 54 -2.89 19.67 15.47
C ASP A 54 -1.77 19.67 14.41
N PRO A 55 -0.49 19.60 14.80
CA PRO A 55 0.61 19.51 13.85
C PRO A 55 0.52 18.20 13.03
N PRO A 56 0.95 18.21 11.75
CA PRO A 56 0.98 17.00 10.95
C PRO A 56 1.97 15.99 11.52
N MET A 57 1.68 14.69 11.38
CA MET A 57 2.60 13.63 11.77
C MET A 57 3.65 13.40 10.67
N ARG A 58 4.94 13.35 11.02
CA ARG A 58 6.02 13.04 10.07
C ARG A 58 6.13 11.53 9.87
N ALA A 59 5.72 11.02 8.70
CA ALA A 59 5.73 9.59 8.40
C ALA A 59 6.76 9.24 7.32
N THR A 60 7.54 8.18 7.56
CA THR A 60 8.57 7.69 6.65
C THR A 60 8.18 6.34 6.05
N VAL A 61 8.28 6.26 4.73
CA VAL A 61 8.24 5.00 3.98
C VAL A 61 9.63 4.70 3.42
N CYS A 62 9.91 3.43 3.19
CA CYS A 62 11.23 2.99 2.77
C CYS A 62 11.18 1.84 1.77
N GLU A 63 12.30 1.69 1.05
CA GLU A 63 12.71 0.43 0.47
C GLU A 63 13.94 -0.10 1.18
N LEU A 64 13.87 -1.37 1.61
CA LEU A 64 14.98 -2.04 2.30
C LEU A 64 15.38 -3.32 1.56
N PRO A 65 16.70 -3.56 1.42
CA PRO A 65 17.19 -4.86 1.03
C PRO A 65 17.00 -5.86 2.16
N HIS A 66 16.91 -7.14 1.82
CA HIS A 66 16.71 -8.20 2.79
C HIS A 66 17.92 -9.12 2.96
N LEU A 67 18.90 -9.03 2.06
CA LEU A 67 20.15 -9.78 2.17
C LEU A 67 20.97 -9.23 3.34
N PRO A 68 21.46 -10.07 4.27
CA PRO A 68 22.14 -9.60 5.48
C PRO A 68 23.28 -8.60 5.23
N ALA A 69 24.11 -8.85 4.21
CA ALA A 69 25.24 -7.99 3.85
C ALA A 69 24.85 -6.57 3.39
N LEU A 70 23.61 -6.40 2.92
CA LEU A 70 23.08 -5.12 2.45
C LEU A 70 22.15 -4.47 3.49
N LEU A 71 21.53 -5.27 4.35
CA LEU A 71 20.54 -4.83 5.31
C LEU A 71 21.15 -3.96 6.42
N ASP A 72 22.30 -4.32 6.99
CA ASP A 72 22.95 -3.52 8.03
C ASP A 72 23.29 -2.08 7.59
N PRO A 73 23.98 -1.84 6.46
CA PRO A 73 24.24 -0.48 6.01
C PRO A 73 22.96 0.27 5.61
N ALA A 74 21.98 -0.41 5.00
CA ALA A 74 20.69 0.20 4.67
C ALA A 74 19.91 0.60 5.93
N TRP A 75 19.98 -0.21 6.98
CA TRP A 75 19.36 0.07 8.27
C TRP A 75 20.01 1.27 8.96
N ALA A 76 21.34 1.35 8.97
CA ALA A 76 22.06 2.51 9.49
C ALA A 76 21.68 3.81 8.73
N ALA A 77 21.55 3.72 7.40
CA ALA A 77 21.11 4.84 6.57
C ALA A 77 19.65 5.24 6.87
N LEU A 78 18.75 4.28 7.06
CA LEU A 78 17.37 4.54 7.46
C LEU A 78 17.32 5.23 8.84
N CYS A 79 18.10 4.75 9.82
CA CYS A 79 18.19 5.39 11.13
C CYS A 79 18.71 6.83 11.06
N ALA A 80 19.69 7.11 10.20
CA ALA A 80 20.20 8.46 9.98
C ALA A 80 19.13 9.36 9.36
N HIS A 81 18.42 8.85 8.34
CA HIS A 81 17.32 9.55 7.68
C HIS A 81 16.20 9.88 8.67
N THR A 82 15.70 8.91 9.43
CA THR A 82 14.57 9.11 10.35
C THR A 82 14.89 10.08 11.47
N ARG A 83 16.14 10.11 11.95
CA ARG A 83 16.60 11.09 12.95
C ARG A 83 16.71 12.50 12.35
N ALA A 84 17.27 12.62 11.15
CA ALA A 84 17.39 13.90 10.45
C ALA A 84 16.01 14.49 10.15
N GLU A 85 15.10 13.65 9.66
CA GLU A 85 13.73 14.01 9.34
C GLU A 85 12.78 13.93 10.54
N ARG A 86 13.28 13.68 11.76
CA ARG A 86 12.46 13.62 12.99
C ARG A 86 11.17 12.83 12.78
N SER A 87 11.29 11.67 12.14
CA SER A 87 10.15 10.84 11.76
C SER A 87 9.45 10.33 13.01
N GLU A 88 8.14 10.52 13.08
CA GLU A 88 7.29 10.04 14.18
C GLU A 88 6.80 8.61 13.88
N LEU A 89 6.47 8.33 12.61
CA LEU A 89 6.11 7.00 12.14
C LEU A 89 7.11 6.49 11.10
N VAL A 90 7.52 5.23 11.23
CA VAL A 90 8.25 4.50 10.19
C VAL A 90 7.46 3.25 9.79
N LEU A 91 7.12 3.13 8.51
CA LEU A 91 6.58 1.90 7.95
C LEU A 91 7.71 1.07 7.35
N LEU A 92 7.89 -0.16 7.82
CA LEU A 92 8.84 -1.12 7.28
C LEU A 92 8.19 -2.05 6.22
N PRO A 93 8.97 -2.62 5.29
CA PRO A 93 8.48 -3.61 4.35
C PRO A 93 7.94 -4.87 5.03
N GLU A 94 7.20 -5.68 4.27
CA GLU A 94 6.79 -7.01 4.71
C GLU A 94 8.03 -7.89 4.88
N PHE A 95 8.15 -8.55 6.03
CA PHE A 95 9.26 -9.43 6.36
C PHE A 95 10.64 -8.75 6.16
N ALA A 96 10.78 -7.49 6.59
CA ALA A 96 11.93 -6.64 6.28
C ALA A 96 13.33 -7.27 6.54
N PHE A 97 13.44 -8.16 7.53
CA PHE A 97 14.74 -8.58 8.08
C PHE A 97 15.21 -10.00 7.75
N ILE A 98 14.44 -10.76 6.97
CA ILE A 98 14.70 -12.18 6.70
C ILE A 98 14.88 -12.45 5.23
N GLU A 99 15.38 -13.60 4.80
CA GLU A 99 15.24 -13.99 3.39
C GLU A 99 13.80 -14.43 3.07
N PRO A 100 13.34 -14.35 1.81
CA PRO A 100 11.99 -14.74 1.44
C PRO A 100 11.82 -16.26 1.45
N VAL A 101 11.50 -16.80 2.62
CA VAL A 101 11.43 -18.25 2.82
C VAL A 101 10.32 -18.91 2.01
N TRP A 102 9.23 -18.18 1.74
CA TRP A 102 8.02 -18.64 1.05
C TRP A 102 8.15 -18.82 -0.47
N GLU A 103 9.30 -18.52 -1.06
CA GLU A 103 9.53 -18.67 -2.51
C GLU A 103 9.84 -20.12 -2.93
N THR A 104 10.11 -21.00 -1.96
CA THR A 104 10.57 -22.38 -2.20
C THR A 104 9.61 -23.43 -1.66
N LEU A 105 9.56 -24.60 -2.30
CA LEU A 105 8.90 -25.80 -1.81
C LEU A 105 9.86 -27.00 -1.76
N PRO A 106 9.63 -27.98 -0.88
CA PRO A 106 8.63 -27.96 0.19
C PRO A 106 8.99 -26.92 1.26
N MET A 107 8.04 -26.63 2.14
CA MET A 107 8.33 -25.80 3.29
C MET A 107 9.38 -26.47 4.20
N ASP A 108 10.36 -25.69 4.65
CA ASP A 108 11.43 -26.11 5.56
C ASP A 108 11.23 -25.52 6.97
N PRO A 109 10.92 -26.34 7.99
CA PRO A 109 10.73 -25.89 9.36
C PRO A 109 11.97 -25.22 9.96
N ALA A 110 13.17 -25.74 9.69
CA ALA A 110 14.40 -25.18 10.25
C ALA A 110 14.70 -23.79 9.67
N ARG A 111 14.42 -23.61 8.38
CA ARG A 111 14.51 -22.30 7.72
C ARG A 111 13.48 -21.31 8.28
N TRP A 112 12.27 -21.77 8.58
CA TRP A 112 11.25 -20.96 9.23
C TRP A 112 11.68 -20.51 10.64
N ASP A 113 12.14 -21.43 11.48
CA ASP A 113 12.56 -21.13 12.84
C ASP A 113 13.75 -20.16 12.85
N ALA A 114 14.70 -20.33 11.93
CA ALA A 114 15.81 -19.39 11.75
C ALA A 114 15.33 -17.99 11.34
N ALA A 115 14.33 -17.90 10.45
CA ALA A 115 13.75 -16.62 10.05
C ALA A 115 13.02 -15.93 11.21
N VAL A 116 12.27 -16.67 12.03
CA VAL A 116 11.62 -16.14 13.23
C VAL A 116 12.67 -15.59 14.21
N ALA A 117 13.70 -16.37 14.52
CA ALA A 117 14.76 -15.96 15.44
C ALA A 117 15.54 -14.73 14.93
N LEU A 118 15.84 -14.67 13.63
CA LEU A 118 16.48 -13.50 13.03
C LEU A 118 15.57 -12.27 13.12
N SER A 119 14.29 -12.41 12.80
CA SER A 119 13.32 -11.30 12.92
C SER A 119 13.20 -10.82 14.37
N ASP A 120 13.24 -11.71 15.36
CA ASP A 120 13.23 -11.36 16.79
C ASP A 120 14.46 -10.54 17.19
N ALA A 121 15.64 -10.94 16.74
CA ALA A 121 16.88 -10.20 16.99
C ALA A 121 16.82 -8.79 16.40
N TRP A 122 16.32 -8.64 15.17
CA TRP A 122 16.17 -7.33 14.52
C TRP A 122 15.12 -6.45 15.18
N GLN A 123 14.05 -7.00 15.75
CA GLN A 123 13.07 -6.19 16.48
C GLN A 123 13.64 -5.49 17.71
N GLN A 124 14.66 -6.08 18.34
CA GLN A 124 15.34 -5.42 19.47
C GLN A 124 16.03 -4.12 19.03
N ARG A 125 16.27 -3.95 17.73
CA ARG A 125 16.94 -2.78 17.15
C ARG A 125 15.99 -1.67 16.69
N LEU A 126 14.66 -1.85 16.79
CA LEU A 126 13.70 -0.85 16.31
C LEU A 126 13.88 0.53 16.97
N HIS A 127 14.35 0.57 18.22
CA HIS A 127 14.68 1.80 18.93
C HIS A 127 15.80 2.63 18.28
N GLU A 128 16.65 2.02 17.44
CA GLU A 128 17.72 2.70 16.71
C GLU A 128 17.17 3.72 15.71
N LEU A 129 15.95 3.51 15.19
CA LEU A 129 15.27 4.41 14.24
C LEU A 129 15.00 5.79 14.84
N GLY A 130 14.88 5.91 16.17
CA GLY A 130 14.57 7.18 16.82
C GLY A 130 13.19 7.76 16.47
N ALA A 131 12.27 6.92 15.98
CA ALA A 131 10.88 7.26 15.73
C ALA A 131 9.98 6.85 16.90
N ASP A 132 8.85 7.52 17.06
CA ASP A 132 7.90 7.26 18.14
C ASP A 132 7.15 5.95 17.94
N CYS A 133 6.81 5.64 16.69
CA CYS A 133 6.15 4.41 16.29
C CYS A 133 6.80 3.79 15.03
N VAL A 134 6.86 2.46 15.03
CA VAL A 134 7.27 1.65 13.87
C VAL A 134 6.19 0.63 13.58
N ALA A 135 5.80 0.49 12.32
CA ALA A 135 4.85 -0.53 11.88
C ALA A 135 5.47 -1.40 10.78
N GLY A 136 5.05 -2.66 10.68
CA GLY A 136 5.54 -3.57 9.65
C GLY A 136 4.83 -4.92 9.72
N ALA A 137 5.41 -5.92 9.05
CA ALA A 137 4.95 -7.31 9.14
C ALA A 137 6.14 -8.28 9.27
N ARG A 138 5.99 -9.35 10.06
CA ARG A 138 7.08 -10.24 10.48
C ARG A 138 6.65 -11.71 10.58
N PRO A 139 7.58 -12.69 10.56
CA PRO A 139 7.22 -14.09 10.79
C PRO A 139 7.03 -14.33 12.29
N VAL A 140 5.99 -15.07 12.66
CA VAL A 140 5.76 -15.52 14.04
C VAL A 140 5.24 -16.95 14.09
N THR A 141 5.63 -17.68 15.12
CA THR A 141 5.03 -18.97 15.49
C THR A 141 4.18 -18.78 16.74
N VAL A 142 2.87 -18.98 16.64
CA VAL A 142 1.92 -18.84 17.76
C VAL A 142 1.11 -20.12 17.88
N GLY A 143 1.20 -20.79 19.02
CA GLY A 143 0.50 -22.07 19.24
C GLY A 143 0.89 -23.18 18.26
N GLY A 144 2.16 -23.20 17.81
CA GLY A 144 2.66 -24.14 16.80
C GLY A 144 2.26 -23.81 15.35
N ARG A 145 1.49 -22.73 15.15
CA ARG A 145 1.00 -22.25 13.85
C ARG A 145 1.84 -21.07 13.38
N ARG A 146 2.02 -20.94 12.06
CA ARG A 146 2.98 -20.00 11.46
C ARG A 146 2.24 -18.88 10.78
N PHE A 147 2.61 -17.63 11.04
CA PHE A 147 1.88 -16.49 10.52
C PHE A 147 2.79 -15.41 9.97
N ASN A 148 2.23 -14.67 9.01
CA ASN A 148 2.67 -13.33 8.66
C ASN A 148 1.87 -12.35 9.54
N GLU A 149 2.52 -11.80 10.57
CA GLU A 149 1.90 -10.95 11.58
C GLU A 149 2.33 -9.50 11.40
N GLY A 150 1.34 -8.63 11.22
CA GLY A 150 1.50 -7.20 11.32
C GLY A 150 1.81 -6.79 12.76
N PHE A 151 2.70 -5.82 12.93
CA PHE A 151 3.07 -5.34 14.25
C PHE A 151 3.16 -3.81 14.29
N ALA A 152 3.00 -3.28 15.50
CA ALA A 152 3.45 -1.95 15.86
C ALA A 152 4.51 -2.07 16.96
N TRP A 153 5.39 -1.09 17.04
CA TRP A 153 6.35 -0.92 18.12
C TRP A 153 6.40 0.55 18.51
N SER A 154 6.47 0.84 19.79
CA SER A 154 6.73 2.20 20.29
C SER A 154 7.75 2.19 21.40
N LEU A 155 8.44 3.31 21.61
CA LEU A 155 9.44 3.44 22.67
C LEU A 155 8.83 3.21 24.08
N GLN A 156 7.58 3.64 24.29
CA GLN A 156 6.89 3.54 25.58
C GLN A 156 6.18 2.19 25.77
N GLY A 157 5.59 1.65 24.69
CA GLY A 157 4.75 0.45 24.75
C GLY A 157 5.45 -0.85 24.34
N GLY A 158 6.64 -0.76 23.73
CA GLY A 158 7.31 -1.92 23.14
C GLY A 158 6.52 -2.50 21.95
N TYR A 159 6.71 -3.79 21.70
CA TYR A 159 6.06 -4.53 20.61
C TYR A 159 4.58 -4.81 20.91
N VAL A 160 3.73 -4.60 19.91
CA VAL A 160 2.30 -4.91 19.93
C VAL A 160 1.94 -5.68 18.66
N PRO A 161 1.44 -6.93 18.76
CA PRO A 161 0.90 -7.63 17.60
C PRO A 161 -0.40 -6.96 17.15
N LEU A 162 -0.57 -6.78 15.84
CA LEU A 162 -1.75 -6.13 15.25
C LEU A 162 -2.74 -7.16 14.73
N ARG A 163 -2.52 -7.63 13.50
CA ARG A 163 -3.33 -8.68 12.84
C ARG A 163 -2.45 -9.58 12.02
N ARG A 164 -2.97 -10.77 11.68
CA ARG A 164 -2.29 -11.76 10.85
C ARG A 164 -2.89 -11.77 9.46
N LYS A 165 -2.03 -11.89 8.45
CA LYS A 165 -2.42 -11.87 7.03
C LYS A 165 -3.47 -12.96 6.76
N PHE A 166 -4.58 -12.58 6.14
CA PHE A 166 -5.69 -13.47 5.82
C PHE A 166 -5.63 -13.94 4.36
N HIS A 167 -5.24 -13.05 3.44
CA HIS A 167 -5.15 -13.36 2.01
C HIS A 167 -3.72 -13.81 1.65
N LEU A 168 -3.53 -15.12 1.57
CA LEU A 168 -2.25 -15.75 1.25
C LEU A 168 -2.24 -16.19 -0.23
N PRO A 169 -1.33 -15.63 -1.07
CA PRO A 169 -1.03 -16.16 -2.39
C PRO A 169 -0.58 -17.62 -2.35
N ASP A 170 -0.83 -18.32 -3.45
CA ASP A 170 -0.33 -19.67 -3.66
C ASP A 170 -0.01 -19.91 -5.14
N GLU A 171 1.13 -19.37 -5.57
CA GLU A 171 1.60 -19.47 -6.95
C GLU A 171 3.13 -19.63 -7.01
N PRO A 172 3.72 -20.05 -8.14
CA PRO A 172 5.17 -20.15 -8.28
C PRO A 172 5.90 -18.86 -7.89
N GLY A 173 6.77 -18.95 -6.88
CA GLY A 173 7.49 -17.80 -6.32
C GLY A 173 6.74 -17.08 -5.19
N GLY A 174 5.56 -17.55 -4.81
CA GLY A 174 4.73 -16.99 -3.75
C GLY A 174 3.88 -18.07 -3.07
N TRP A 175 4.52 -19.09 -2.50
CA TRP A 175 3.86 -20.25 -1.88
C TRP A 175 3.42 -19.95 -0.45
N GLU A 176 2.84 -18.78 -0.20
CA GLU A 176 2.53 -18.32 1.16
C GLU A 176 1.56 -19.27 1.87
N ALA A 177 0.56 -19.80 1.17
CA ALA A 177 -0.41 -20.75 1.75
C ALA A 177 0.21 -22.09 2.17
N HIS A 178 1.40 -22.44 1.68
CA HIS A 178 2.17 -23.60 2.13
C HIS A 178 3.07 -23.30 3.34
N TRP A 179 3.46 -22.03 3.52
CA TRP A 179 4.39 -21.60 4.55
C TRP A 179 3.69 -21.04 5.80
N PHE A 180 2.54 -20.38 5.63
CA PHE A 180 1.82 -19.71 6.70
C PHE A 180 0.36 -20.13 6.74
N GLU A 181 -0.26 -19.88 7.88
CA GLU A 181 -1.68 -20.03 8.09
C GLU A 181 -2.39 -18.69 8.03
N ARG A 182 -3.67 -18.73 7.67
CA ARG A 182 -4.50 -17.52 7.64
C ARG A 182 -4.76 -17.00 9.05
N GLY A 183 -4.68 -15.69 9.19
CA GLY A 183 -5.14 -14.95 10.36
C GLY A 183 -6.66 -14.86 10.47
N ASP A 184 -7.13 -13.90 11.27
CA ASP A 184 -8.55 -13.54 11.35
C ASP A 184 -8.97 -12.72 10.13
N ALA A 185 -10.22 -12.90 9.68
CA ALA A 185 -10.78 -12.18 8.53
C ALA A 185 -11.09 -10.71 8.83
N ALA A 186 -11.01 -10.28 10.09
CA ALA A 186 -11.29 -8.91 10.49
C ALA A 186 -10.12 -7.96 10.13
N PHE A 187 -10.48 -6.76 9.67
CA PHE A 187 -9.57 -5.66 9.41
C PHE A 187 -9.88 -4.49 10.35
N PRO A 188 -9.46 -4.57 11.63
CA PRO A 188 -9.73 -3.53 12.61
C PRO A 188 -8.85 -2.30 12.38
N ARG A 189 -9.31 -1.16 12.89
CA ARG A 189 -8.51 0.04 13.12
C ARG A 189 -7.52 -0.17 14.28
N PHE A 190 -6.33 0.39 14.13
CA PHE A 190 -5.29 0.48 15.14
C PHE A 190 -4.91 1.95 15.38
N ASP A 191 -4.17 2.21 16.46
CA ASP A 191 -3.69 3.55 16.80
C ASP A 191 -2.16 3.52 17.06
N ALA A 192 -1.46 4.53 16.54
CA ALA A 192 -0.04 4.79 16.71
C ALA A 192 0.13 6.23 17.20
N GLY A 193 0.10 6.43 18.51
CA GLY A 193 0.04 7.78 19.09
C GLY A 193 -1.23 8.50 18.60
N PRO A 194 -1.12 9.68 17.96
CA PRO A 194 -2.27 10.42 17.45
C PRO A 194 -2.78 9.92 16.08
N LEU A 195 -2.10 8.98 15.41
CA LEU A 195 -2.50 8.46 14.10
C LEU A 195 -3.31 7.16 14.24
N ALA A 196 -4.53 7.18 13.75
CA ALA A 196 -5.34 5.99 13.54
C ALA A 196 -5.12 5.38 12.16
N PHE A 197 -4.92 4.06 12.07
CA PHE A 197 -4.61 3.42 10.80
C PHE A 197 -5.27 2.04 10.61
N GLY A 198 -5.48 1.69 9.34
CA GLY A 198 -5.75 0.33 8.88
C GLY A 198 -4.46 -0.35 8.39
N LEU A 199 -4.42 -1.67 8.38
CA LEU A 199 -3.25 -2.44 7.95
C LEU A 199 -3.63 -3.53 6.92
N ASN A 200 -3.12 -3.37 5.69
CA ASN A 200 -3.25 -4.34 4.62
C ASN A 200 -1.87 -4.84 4.22
N ILE A 201 -1.57 -6.10 4.52
CA ILE A 201 -0.26 -6.69 4.25
C ILE A 201 -0.25 -7.20 2.81
N CYS A 202 0.53 -6.54 1.96
CA CYS A 202 0.82 -6.96 0.58
C CYS A 202 -0.41 -7.35 -0.26
N SER A 203 -0.65 -8.63 -0.52
CA SER A 203 -1.79 -9.10 -1.32
C SER A 203 -3.14 -8.62 -0.80
N GLU A 204 -3.24 -8.27 0.49
CA GLU A 204 -4.45 -7.71 1.08
C GLU A 204 -4.79 -6.30 0.57
N LEU A 205 -3.91 -5.61 -0.15
CA LEU A 205 -4.29 -4.38 -0.85
C LEU A 205 -5.38 -4.65 -1.90
N TRP A 206 -5.47 -5.87 -2.42
CA TRP A 206 -6.50 -6.26 -3.39
C TRP A 206 -7.83 -6.69 -2.74
N ALA A 207 -7.90 -6.78 -1.40
CA ALA A 207 -9.15 -7.00 -0.66
C ALA A 207 -9.91 -5.66 -0.54
N LEU A 208 -10.51 -5.23 -1.66
CA LEU A 208 -11.09 -3.89 -1.79
C LEU A 208 -12.23 -3.61 -0.80
N GLU A 209 -12.91 -4.65 -0.33
CA GLU A 209 -13.93 -4.61 0.72
C GLU A 209 -13.41 -3.96 2.00
N THR A 210 -12.13 -4.20 2.34
CA THR A 210 -11.52 -3.72 3.58
C THR A 210 -11.49 -2.19 3.65
N TYR A 211 -11.36 -1.50 2.50
CA TYR A 211 -11.41 -0.05 2.44
C TYR A 211 -12.79 0.52 2.77
N GLY A 212 -13.85 -0.24 2.45
CA GLY A 212 -15.19 0.06 2.93
C GLY A 212 -15.31 -0.11 4.43
N ASP A 213 -14.78 -1.21 4.97
CA ASP A 213 -14.82 -1.52 6.40
C ASP A 213 -14.05 -0.50 7.24
N TYR A 214 -12.87 -0.07 6.80
CA TYR A 214 -12.13 1.00 7.48
C TYR A 214 -12.87 2.34 7.47
N ALA A 215 -13.47 2.70 6.32
CA ALA A 215 -14.27 3.92 6.22
C ALA A 215 -15.49 3.86 7.15
N ALA A 216 -16.13 2.69 7.28
CA ALA A 216 -17.29 2.48 8.16
C ALA A 216 -16.93 2.50 9.65
N GLN A 217 -15.73 2.04 10.02
CA GLN A 217 -15.21 2.13 11.39
C GLN A 217 -14.99 3.60 11.83
N GLY A 218 -14.72 4.50 10.89
CA GLY A 218 -14.55 5.91 11.13
C GLY A 218 -13.20 6.27 11.76
N GLY A 219 -12.70 7.47 11.42
CA GLY A 219 -11.48 8.02 12.00
C GLY A 219 -10.18 7.33 11.57
N VAL A 220 -10.18 6.39 10.63
CA VAL A 220 -8.96 5.87 10.02
C VAL A 220 -8.31 6.97 9.18
N GLN A 221 -7.06 7.32 9.49
CA GLN A 221 -6.31 8.42 8.90
C GLN A 221 -5.22 7.97 7.93
N ALA A 222 -4.74 6.74 8.09
CA ALA A 222 -3.82 6.11 7.14
C ALA A 222 -4.17 4.65 6.88
N ILE A 223 -3.82 4.15 5.70
CA ILE A 223 -3.75 2.73 5.37
C ILE A 223 -2.28 2.39 5.19
N LEU A 224 -1.75 1.57 6.10
CA LEU A 224 -0.38 1.10 6.07
C LEU A 224 -0.30 -0.20 5.28
N SER A 225 0.70 -0.28 4.40
CA SER A 225 0.83 -1.34 3.41
C SER A 225 2.28 -1.84 3.31
N PRO A 226 2.75 -2.68 4.24
CA PRO A 226 4.03 -3.37 4.10
C PRO A 226 3.95 -4.36 2.94
N ARG A 227 4.94 -4.35 2.05
CA ARG A 227 4.95 -5.17 0.82
C ARG A 227 6.28 -5.89 0.57
N ALA A 228 6.18 -6.94 -0.23
CA ALA A 228 7.27 -7.68 -0.84
C ALA A 228 6.91 -8.01 -2.30
N THR A 229 7.03 -7.04 -3.22
CA THR A 229 6.54 -7.20 -4.61
C THR A 229 7.56 -6.75 -5.67
N ALA A 230 7.50 -7.38 -6.85
CA ALA A 230 8.40 -7.14 -7.97
C ALA A 230 8.20 -5.80 -8.71
N ALA A 231 9.30 -5.24 -9.23
CA ALA A 231 9.34 -3.98 -9.98
C ALA A 231 8.41 -3.98 -11.20
N ALA A 232 8.31 -5.12 -11.90
CA ALA A 232 7.45 -5.29 -13.07
C ALA A 232 5.96 -5.04 -12.78
N THR A 233 5.57 -5.10 -11.50
CA THR A 233 4.18 -4.93 -11.08
C THR A 233 3.89 -3.63 -10.36
N THR A 234 4.87 -2.72 -10.22
CA THR A 234 4.70 -1.49 -9.43
C THR A 234 3.49 -0.65 -9.84
N ALA A 235 3.16 -0.60 -11.14
CA ALA A 235 2.02 0.17 -11.64
C ALA A 235 0.68 -0.30 -11.05
N LYS A 236 0.42 -1.62 -10.97
CA LYS A 236 -0.83 -2.14 -10.40
C LYS A 236 -0.91 -1.88 -8.90
N TRP A 237 0.22 -1.95 -8.21
CA TRP A 237 0.30 -1.69 -6.77
C TRP A 237 0.07 -0.21 -6.42
N LEU A 238 0.63 0.71 -7.20
CA LEU A 238 0.34 2.14 -7.07
C LEU A 238 -1.14 2.43 -7.32
N ALA A 239 -1.73 1.82 -8.36
CA ALA A 239 -3.14 2.02 -8.68
C ALA A 239 -4.05 1.61 -7.51
N VAL A 240 -3.79 0.46 -6.88
CA VAL A 240 -4.60 0.04 -5.73
C VAL A 240 -4.30 0.86 -4.48
N GLY A 241 -3.07 1.37 -4.29
CA GLY A 241 -2.76 2.36 -3.26
C GLY A 241 -3.56 3.66 -3.41
N THR A 242 -3.72 4.14 -4.64
CA THR A 242 -4.60 5.28 -4.95
C THR A 242 -6.06 4.96 -4.65
N VAL A 243 -6.55 3.77 -5.00
CA VAL A 243 -7.89 3.32 -4.65
C VAL A 243 -8.09 3.28 -3.15
N ALA A 244 -7.12 2.73 -2.40
CA ALA A 244 -7.17 2.67 -0.93
C ALA A 244 -7.33 4.06 -0.34
N ALA A 245 -6.50 5.02 -0.78
CA ALA A 245 -6.55 6.39 -0.29
C ALA A 245 -7.88 7.09 -0.62
N VAL A 246 -8.29 7.05 -1.89
CA VAL A 246 -9.52 7.73 -2.34
C VAL A 246 -10.77 7.09 -1.72
N ARG A 247 -10.83 5.76 -1.62
CA ARG A 247 -12.01 5.07 -1.09
C ARG A 247 -12.23 5.32 0.40
N THR A 248 -11.14 5.48 1.16
CA THR A 248 -11.19 5.70 2.62
C THR A 248 -11.18 7.18 3.00
N GLY A 249 -10.66 8.06 2.14
CA GLY A 249 -10.32 9.43 2.52
C GLY A 249 -9.11 9.51 3.46
N ALA A 250 -8.31 8.45 3.54
CA ALA A 250 -7.10 8.36 4.35
C ALA A 250 -5.84 8.42 3.48
N PHE A 251 -4.69 8.70 4.07
CA PHE A 251 -3.42 8.54 3.36
C PHE A 251 -3.14 7.06 3.07
N SER A 252 -2.53 6.73 1.93
CA SER A 252 -1.99 5.38 1.69
C SER A 252 -0.47 5.42 1.77
N LEU A 253 0.10 4.69 2.73
CA LEU A 253 1.54 4.59 2.94
C LEU A 253 1.97 3.15 2.66
N SER A 254 3.03 2.98 1.88
CA SER A 254 3.56 1.67 1.59
C SER A 254 5.08 1.67 1.55
N SER A 255 5.65 0.65 2.18
CA SER A 255 7.07 0.32 2.09
C SER A 255 7.22 -1.04 1.44
N ASN A 256 8.28 -1.23 0.66
CA ASN A 256 8.50 -2.46 -0.10
C ASN A 256 9.93 -2.93 0.01
N ARG A 257 10.13 -4.23 -0.14
CA ARG A 257 11.48 -4.77 -0.25
C ARG A 257 12.10 -4.32 -1.58
N VAL A 258 13.43 -4.24 -1.61
CA VAL A 258 14.20 -4.07 -2.84
C VAL A 258 15.28 -5.13 -2.93
N ASP A 259 15.61 -5.56 -4.14
CA ASP A 259 16.86 -6.24 -4.41
C ASP A 259 17.62 -5.48 -5.51
N ALA A 260 18.92 -5.28 -5.29
CA ALA A 260 19.75 -4.56 -6.26
C ALA A 260 20.14 -5.45 -7.46
N ALA A 261 20.03 -6.78 -7.32
CA ALA A 261 20.64 -7.75 -8.24
C ALA A 261 19.72 -8.86 -8.77
N ALA A 262 18.63 -9.21 -8.06
CA ALA A 262 17.81 -10.38 -8.39
C ALA A 262 16.55 -10.03 -9.21
N GLY A 263 16.05 -8.79 -9.12
CA GLY A 263 14.86 -8.31 -9.81
C GLY A 263 13.53 -8.81 -9.20
N THR A 264 13.57 -9.55 -8.09
CA THR A 264 12.39 -10.14 -7.44
C THR A 264 11.58 -9.08 -6.69
N TYR A 265 12.25 -8.08 -6.11
CA TYR A 265 11.65 -7.02 -5.31
C TYR A 265 12.01 -5.63 -5.82
N GLY A 266 11.00 -4.83 -6.11
CA GLY A 266 11.17 -3.61 -6.89
C GLY A 266 11.31 -2.29 -6.13
N GLY A 267 11.35 -2.31 -4.80
CA GLY A 267 11.29 -1.08 -4.00
C GLY A 267 10.02 -0.30 -4.32
N ALA A 268 10.15 1.01 -4.56
CA ALA A 268 9.04 1.91 -4.87
C ALA A 268 7.96 1.88 -3.77
N GLY A 269 8.37 2.17 -2.54
CA GLY A 269 7.46 2.62 -1.50
C GLY A 269 6.82 3.96 -1.90
N TRP A 270 5.67 4.29 -1.32
CA TRP A 270 4.92 5.49 -1.66
C TRP A 270 4.19 6.10 -0.48
N VAL A 271 3.87 7.38 -0.61
CA VAL A 271 2.83 8.04 0.16
C VAL A 271 1.86 8.74 -0.79
N ILE A 272 0.57 8.43 -0.64
CA ILE A 272 -0.50 8.97 -1.46
C ILE A 272 -1.47 9.72 -0.54
N SER A 273 -1.84 10.94 -0.93
CA SER A 273 -2.79 11.77 -0.19
C SER A 273 -4.19 11.17 -0.20
N PRO A 274 -5.10 11.59 0.70
CA PRO A 274 -6.49 11.17 0.67
C PRO A 274 -7.14 11.26 -0.72
N ASP A 275 -6.89 12.33 -1.47
CA ASP A 275 -7.45 12.54 -2.82
C ASP A 275 -6.69 11.83 -3.95
N GLY A 276 -5.77 10.92 -3.61
CA GLY A 276 -5.09 10.07 -4.57
C GLY A 276 -3.86 10.70 -5.23
N VAL A 277 -3.39 11.85 -4.74
CA VAL A 277 -2.17 12.49 -5.24
C VAL A 277 -0.95 11.75 -4.68
N LEU A 278 -0.05 11.30 -5.56
CA LEU A 278 1.23 10.72 -5.15
C LEU A 278 2.13 11.83 -4.59
N LEU A 279 2.33 11.84 -3.27
CA LEU A 279 3.13 12.84 -2.56
C LEU A 279 4.62 12.48 -2.55
N ALA A 280 4.92 11.20 -2.41
CA ALA A 280 6.28 10.69 -2.41
C ALA A 280 6.35 9.28 -2.98
N ARG A 281 7.49 8.95 -3.58
CA ARG A 281 7.82 7.60 -4.04
C ARG A 281 9.32 7.37 -3.90
N THR A 282 9.71 6.28 -3.27
CA THR A 282 11.13 5.91 -3.13
C THR A 282 11.72 5.47 -4.47
N THR A 283 13.02 5.66 -4.61
CA THR A 283 13.83 5.16 -5.74
C THR A 283 15.14 4.58 -5.18
N PRO A 284 15.92 3.84 -5.99
CA PRO A 284 17.23 3.36 -5.54
C PRO A 284 18.17 4.48 -5.06
N GLU A 285 18.05 5.68 -5.63
CA GLU A 285 18.82 6.87 -5.25
C GLU A 285 18.23 7.60 -4.03
N GLN A 286 16.94 7.44 -3.77
CA GLN A 286 16.20 8.00 -2.64
C GLN A 286 15.36 6.90 -1.99
N PRO A 287 16.00 5.96 -1.25
CA PRO A 287 15.32 4.77 -0.76
C PRO A 287 14.35 5.06 0.39
N PHE A 288 14.36 6.28 0.94
CA PHE A 288 13.52 6.71 2.04
C PHE A 288 12.84 8.03 1.69
N CYS A 289 11.57 8.17 2.05
CA CYS A 289 10.83 9.42 1.90
C CYS A 289 10.06 9.71 3.17
N THR A 290 10.18 10.93 3.69
CA THR A 290 9.39 11.42 4.82
C THR A 290 8.42 12.48 4.32
N VAL A 291 7.16 12.38 4.73
CA VAL A 291 6.11 13.36 4.41
C VAL A 291 5.33 13.73 5.66
N ASP A 292 4.72 14.91 5.62
CA ASP A 292 3.79 15.37 6.63
C ASP A 292 2.39 14.81 6.34
N VAL A 293 1.87 14.02 7.28
CA VAL A 293 0.53 13.44 7.27
C VAL A 293 -0.40 14.40 8.02
N ASP A 294 -1.09 15.24 7.26
CA ASP A 294 -2.06 16.21 7.79
C ASP A 294 -3.38 15.52 8.16
N LEU A 295 -3.63 15.39 9.46
CA LEU A 295 -4.84 14.75 10.00
C LEU A 295 -6.11 15.57 9.70
N GLN A 296 -5.98 16.89 9.50
CA GLN A 296 -7.10 17.73 9.08
C GLN A 296 -7.47 17.43 7.62
N ALA A 297 -6.49 17.22 6.75
CA ALA A 297 -6.74 16.86 5.35
C ALA A 297 -7.52 15.54 5.21
N VAL A 298 -7.32 14.58 6.12
CA VAL A 298 -8.14 13.36 6.19
C VAL A 298 -9.59 13.70 6.51
N THR A 299 -9.81 14.50 7.56
CA THR A 299 -11.15 14.88 8.02
C THR A 299 -11.92 15.58 6.90
N ASP A 300 -11.26 16.50 6.21
CA ASP A 300 -11.84 17.23 5.08
C ASP A 300 -12.15 16.29 3.92
N ALA A 301 -11.23 15.39 3.55
CA ALA A 301 -11.41 14.44 2.46
C ALA A 301 -12.53 13.42 2.72
N GLN A 302 -12.72 12.98 3.97
CA GLN A 302 -13.80 12.06 4.34
C GLN A 302 -15.20 12.68 4.15
N ALA A 303 -15.31 14.01 4.15
CA ALA A 303 -16.55 14.73 3.88
C ALA A 303 -16.83 14.95 2.38
N THR A 304 -15.89 14.65 1.48
CA THR A 304 -16.04 14.92 0.03
C THR A 304 -16.32 13.66 -0.77
N TYR A 305 -16.70 13.85 -2.05
CA TYR A 305 -16.88 12.75 -2.99
C TYR A 305 -15.54 12.05 -3.24
N PRO A 306 -15.51 10.70 -3.32
CA PRO A 306 -16.65 9.78 -3.29
C PRO A 306 -17.02 9.26 -1.90
N ARG A 307 -16.41 9.72 -0.80
CA ARG A 307 -16.48 9.05 0.51
C ARG A 307 -17.86 9.15 1.14
N TYR A 308 -18.45 10.34 1.16
CA TYR A 308 -19.74 10.57 1.83
C TYR A 308 -20.89 9.74 1.22
N VAL A 309 -20.82 9.35 -0.05
CA VAL A 309 -21.90 8.58 -0.69
C VAL A 309 -22.01 7.16 -0.13
N PHE A 310 -20.94 6.66 0.50
CA PHE A 310 -20.90 5.35 1.15
C PHE A 310 -21.14 5.44 2.66
N SER A 311 -21.30 6.65 3.21
CA SER A 311 -21.66 6.82 4.61
C SER A 311 -23.12 6.41 4.81
N ALA A 312 -23.40 5.68 5.90
CA ALA A 312 -24.77 5.32 6.30
C ALA A 312 -25.64 6.55 6.60
N THR A 313 -25.02 7.70 6.85
CA THR A 313 -25.68 8.99 7.08
C THR A 313 -25.76 9.79 5.79
N GLN A 314 -26.44 9.27 4.76
CA GLN A 314 -26.72 10.08 3.57
C GLN A 314 -27.67 11.22 3.94
N VAL A 315 -27.21 12.46 3.77
CA VAL A 315 -28.09 13.63 3.78
C VAL A 315 -28.94 13.55 2.52
N GLN A 316 -30.26 13.31 2.69
CA GLN A 316 -31.19 13.42 1.58
C GLN A 316 -31.14 14.86 1.04
N PRO A 317 -31.10 15.07 -0.29
CA PRO A 317 -31.27 16.40 -0.84
C PRO A 317 -32.61 16.96 -0.34
N PRO A 318 -32.70 18.25 0.01
CA PRO A 318 -33.97 18.84 0.42
C PRO A 318 -35.00 18.58 -0.67
N THR A 319 -36.11 17.95 -0.30
CA THR A 319 -37.29 17.81 -1.17
C THR A 319 -37.66 19.20 -1.66
N GLN A 320 -37.57 19.42 -2.98
CA GLN A 320 -38.10 20.63 -3.60
C GLN A 320 -39.61 20.66 -3.30
N ALA A 321 -40.03 21.68 -2.55
CA ALA A 321 -41.43 22.00 -2.31
C ALA A 321 -42.00 22.85 -3.45
#